data_AF-A0A660SNT9-F1
#
_entry.id   AF-A0A660SNT9-F1
#
_cell.length_a   1.000
_cell.length_b   1.000
_cell.length_c   1.000
_cell.angle_alpha   90.00
_cell.angle_beta   90.00
_cell.angle_gamma   90.00
#
_symmetry.space_group_name_H-M   'P 1'
#
loop_
_entity.id
_entity.type
_entity.pdbx_description
1 polymer ?
#
loop_
_entity_poly.entity_id
_entity_poly.type
_entity_poly.pdbx_seq_one_letter_code
_entity_poly.pdbx_strand_id
1 'polypeptide(L)'
;MIGILTKIVTILTTAVISIAGLFGLNQPAQAPLGAQIPKVVAVFETSLASKITDSATSMTLVSATDKAGNPLSGYMCFVLDEGTASEEFVCGTASSTSVTGMIRGIDPVDGDLEVEALKEEHRRGASVKVTNYPQLAILSRILNGEETLPNIIEYSTSSLSFTDNAQIPSKKYVDDTVSAGAPDASEITKGLVEQATRSELGSETSSGDTSAPLFIPNQYFSTSSSATTTVPVTGSDGKLDQNFWDLTEDFTWSGEHSFSGTTTFSGNITSSSGTTTLATTTVSGDLTCTGTATIDKLVLANGSLTFLFGDGSDGDVVISTDTTLTRDMYYNNLTINSGTLYTNGYRIWVKGTLSGDGIIDNSGGNGGNGGNAVSTSLDGTAGSGGEGTPTGTLTGSPSGGAGGSGVGATGISGINEDPSIGVNGSSGGNGGWGGGGSGGAGGTATAENFIPKEKDLILTVSDSGIEKSRFCNVCFYGNTSGESLSPSAGSGGGGSGGVTYVNSVRNGGAGGGGGAGGTGGNVEIIAKTINGTFTIDATGGNGGNGGNGYKQGGGGGGGAGGAGGNILLIYSDISGFTGTLDVSGGVGGTGGANGYQEGSPAESGFDGNTGHIFKVKIP
;
A
#
# COMPACT_ATOMS: atom_id res chain seq x y z
N MET A 1 -27.42 38.17 67.99
CA MET A 1 -28.57 37.90 68.90
C MET A 1 -29.94 37.92 68.20
N ILE A 2 -30.08 38.47 66.99
CA ILE A 2 -31.36 38.56 66.24
C ILE A 2 -31.71 37.28 65.43
N GLY A 3 -30.72 36.53 64.93
CA GLY A 3 -30.97 35.32 64.13
C GLY A 3 -31.45 34.09 64.92
N ILE A 4 -31.13 34.00 66.22
CA ILE A 4 -31.57 32.89 67.09
C ILE A 4 -33.00 33.11 67.57
N LEU A 5 -33.39 34.36 67.86
CA LEU A 5 -34.74 34.70 68.30
C LEU A 5 -35.78 34.43 67.21
N THR A 6 -35.42 34.67 65.94
CA THR A 6 -36.32 34.43 64.79
C THR A 6 -36.60 32.93 64.60
N LYS A 7 -35.59 32.06 64.76
CA LYS A 7 -35.76 30.59 64.66
C LYS A 7 -36.56 30.01 65.83
N ILE A 8 -36.42 30.56 67.03
CA ILE A 8 -37.20 30.14 68.21
C ILE A 8 -38.67 30.53 68.06
N VAL A 9 -38.97 31.71 67.50
CA VAL A 9 -40.35 32.16 67.25
C VAL A 9 -41.04 31.31 66.18
N THR A 10 -40.35 30.94 65.10
CA THR A 10 -40.92 30.09 64.04
C THR A 10 -41.17 28.65 64.51
N ILE A 11 -40.34 28.12 65.42
CA ILE A 11 -40.52 26.78 66.00
C ILE A 11 -41.65 26.78 67.06
N LEU A 12 -41.80 27.86 67.85
CA LEU A 12 -42.93 27.97 68.78
C LEU A 12 -44.27 28.16 68.07
N THR A 13 -44.35 28.92 66.97
CA THR A 13 -45.61 29.11 66.25
C THR A 13 -46.07 27.85 65.51
N THR A 14 -45.14 27.03 65.00
CA THR A 14 -45.49 25.73 64.39
C THR A 14 -45.84 24.65 65.43
N ALA A 15 -45.26 24.69 66.63
CA ALA A 15 -45.61 23.78 67.72
C ALA A 15 -46.99 24.08 68.36
N VAL A 16 -47.39 25.35 68.45
CA VAL A 16 -48.69 25.73 69.05
C VAL A 16 -49.87 25.38 68.12
N ILE A 17 -49.68 25.45 66.79
CA ILE A 17 -50.72 25.05 65.82
C ILE A 17 -50.86 23.52 65.74
N SER A 18 -49.77 22.77 65.92
CA SER A 18 -49.80 21.29 65.89
C SER A 18 -50.25 20.65 67.21
N ILE A 19 -50.18 21.37 68.34
CA ILE A 19 -50.72 20.91 69.64
C ILE A 19 -52.21 21.26 69.79
N ALA A 20 -52.70 22.31 69.13
CA ALA A 20 -54.14 22.64 69.10
C ALA A 20 -54.98 21.61 68.31
N GLY A 21 -54.37 20.85 67.39
CA GLY A 21 -55.02 19.73 66.69
C GLY A 21 -54.98 18.39 67.43
N LEU A 22 -54.12 18.25 68.46
CA LEU A 22 -53.87 16.98 69.15
C LEU A 22 -54.63 16.84 70.49
N PHE A 23 -55.19 17.92 71.00
CA PHE A 23 -56.12 17.91 72.13
C PHE A 23 -57.47 18.42 71.68
N GLY A 24 -58.34 17.48 71.29
CA GLY A 24 -59.72 17.76 70.92
C GLY A 24 -60.40 18.61 72.00
N LEU A 25 -60.76 19.83 71.64
CA LEU A 25 -61.79 20.57 72.34
C LEU A 25 -63.04 19.70 72.29
N ASN A 26 -63.41 19.11 73.43
CA ASN A 26 -64.73 18.55 73.66
C ASN A 26 -65.73 19.70 73.57
N GLN A 27 -66.11 20.06 72.33
CA GLN A 27 -67.38 20.70 72.09
C GLN A 27 -68.46 19.61 72.22
N PRO A 28 -69.61 19.89 72.87
CA PRO A 28 -70.72 18.96 72.82
C PRO A 28 -71.00 18.66 71.35
N ALA A 29 -71.10 17.38 71.00
CA ALA A 29 -71.35 16.93 69.64
C ALA A 29 -72.66 17.55 69.13
N GLN A 30 -72.54 18.67 68.42
CA GLN A 30 -73.56 19.13 67.50
C GLN A 30 -73.44 18.19 66.29
N ALA A 31 -74.51 17.47 65.97
CA ALA A 31 -74.54 16.64 64.78
C ALA A 31 -74.11 17.51 63.59
N PRO A 32 -73.07 17.14 62.82
CA PRO A 32 -72.72 17.87 61.62
C PRO A 32 -73.84 17.55 60.63
N LEU A 33 -74.87 18.39 60.65
CA LEU A 33 -75.69 18.54 59.48
C LEU A 33 -74.76 19.11 58.37
N GLY A 34 -74.99 18.71 57.12
CA GLY A 34 -74.10 18.97 55.99
C GLY A 34 -73.24 17.78 55.51
N ALA A 35 -72.93 16.77 56.34
CA ALA A 35 -72.14 15.60 55.89
C ALA A 35 -72.98 14.43 55.36
N GLN A 36 -74.28 14.39 55.69
CA GLN A 36 -75.18 13.31 55.33
C GLN A 36 -76.48 13.90 54.78
N ILE A 37 -76.70 13.73 53.47
CA ILE A 37 -77.94 14.14 52.79
C ILE A 37 -79.12 13.46 53.50
N PRO A 38 -80.06 14.21 54.12
CA PRO A 38 -81.16 13.62 54.87
C PRO A 38 -82.00 12.68 54.00
N LYS A 39 -82.41 11.53 54.55
CA LYS A 39 -83.21 10.54 53.81
C LYS A 39 -84.69 10.88 53.97
N VAL A 40 -85.37 11.24 52.90
CA VAL A 40 -86.84 11.37 52.90
C VAL A 40 -87.45 9.98 53.01
N VAL A 41 -88.18 9.72 54.11
CA VAL A 41 -88.70 8.37 54.37
C VAL A 41 -90.13 8.16 53.87
N ALA A 42 -91.02 9.15 53.80
CA ALA A 42 -92.35 8.97 53.19
C ALA A 42 -93.18 10.27 53.13
N VAL A 43 -94.28 10.26 52.39
CA VAL A 43 -95.36 11.25 52.53
C VAL A 43 -96.06 11.03 53.87
N PHE A 44 -96.00 12.05 54.74
CA PHE A 44 -96.50 11.99 56.10
C PHE A 44 -97.07 13.34 56.53
N GLU A 45 -98.24 13.31 57.18
CA GLU A 45 -98.90 14.46 57.78
C GLU A 45 -99.56 14.04 59.11
N THR A 46 -99.35 14.83 60.15
CA THR A 46 -99.88 14.61 61.49
C THR A 46 -100.07 15.95 62.18
N SER A 47 -100.29 15.94 63.49
CA SER A 47 -100.21 17.14 64.30
C SER A 47 -99.38 16.95 65.56
N LEU A 48 -99.00 18.05 66.20
CA LEU A 48 -98.33 18.03 67.49
C LEU A 48 -99.28 17.53 68.60
N ALA A 49 -98.85 16.50 69.33
CA ALA A 49 -99.58 15.94 70.47
C ALA A 49 -99.58 16.90 71.68
N SER A 50 -98.55 17.75 71.79
CA SER A 50 -98.32 18.72 72.85
C SER A 50 -97.79 20.03 72.28
N LYS A 51 -98.03 21.16 72.96
CA LYS A 51 -97.41 22.45 72.63
C LYS A 51 -95.88 22.35 72.74
N ILE A 52 -95.14 22.97 71.84
CA ILE A 52 -93.69 23.14 71.94
C ILE A 52 -93.35 24.64 71.99
N THR A 53 -92.38 25.02 72.82
CA THR A 53 -91.83 26.38 72.90
C THR A 53 -90.78 26.60 71.81
N ASP A 54 -90.41 27.86 71.56
CA ASP A 54 -89.28 28.27 70.70
C ASP A 54 -87.95 27.55 71.00
N SER A 55 -87.75 27.14 72.25
CA SER A 55 -86.57 26.48 72.80
C SER A 55 -86.69 24.94 72.90
N ALA A 56 -87.77 24.34 72.40
CA ALA A 56 -87.98 22.90 72.51
C ALA A 56 -86.97 22.09 71.65
N THR A 57 -86.30 21.10 72.26
CA THR A 57 -85.34 20.21 71.58
C THR A 57 -85.94 18.86 71.17
N SER A 58 -87.22 18.65 71.48
CA SER A 58 -88.01 17.50 71.05
C SER A 58 -89.47 17.88 70.85
N MET A 59 -90.17 17.09 70.03
CA MET A 59 -91.61 17.19 69.84
C MET A 59 -92.24 15.79 69.87
N THR A 60 -93.53 15.74 70.20
CA THR A 60 -94.32 14.51 70.17
C THR A 60 -95.44 14.66 69.15
N LEU A 61 -95.57 13.68 68.27
CA LEU A 61 -96.55 13.61 67.19
C LEU A 61 -97.80 12.83 67.64
N VAL A 62 -98.98 13.21 67.16
CA VAL A 62 -100.24 12.50 67.45
C VAL A 62 -100.25 11.10 66.83
N SER A 63 -99.71 10.99 65.62
CA SER A 63 -99.47 9.74 64.90
C SER A 63 -98.09 9.80 64.25
N ALA A 64 -97.47 8.66 64.02
CA ALA A 64 -96.15 8.55 63.39
C ALA A 64 -96.06 7.33 62.48
N THR A 65 -97.14 7.09 61.74
CA THR A 65 -97.21 6.04 60.73
C THR A 65 -97.29 6.73 59.38
N ASP A 66 -96.41 6.37 58.45
CA ASP A 66 -96.44 6.88 57.10
C ASP A 66 -97.66 6.36 56.31
N LYS A 67 -97.86 6.89 55.10
CA LYS A 67 -98.95 6.45 54.22
C LYS A 67 -98.85 4.97 53.79
N ALA A 68 -97.68 4.35 53.92
CA ALA A 68 -97.46 2.94 53.64
C ALA A 68 -97.64 2.03 54.87
N GLY A 69 -97.94 2.59 56.05
CA GLY A 69 -98.15 1.84 57.28
C GLY A 69 -96.90 1.62 58.13
N ASN A 70 -95.73 2.17 57.75
CA ASN A 70 -94.49 2.00 58.51
C ASN A 70 -94.34 3.08 59.59
N PRO A 71 -93.77 2.76 60.77
CA PRO A 71 -93.45 3.77 61.77
C PRO A 71 -92.33 4.69 61.26
N LEU A 72 -92.42 5.98 61.58
CA LEU A 72 -91.34 6.92 61.29
C LEU A 72 -90.08 6.55 62.09
N SER A 73 -88.97 6.42 61.38
CA SER A 73 -87.67 6.07 61.96
C SER A 73 -86.52 6.76 61.20
N GLY A 74 -85.54 7.27 61.93
CA GLY A 74 -84.32 7.87 61.39
C GLY A 74 -84.33 9.39 61.35
N TYR A 75 -83.24 9.97 60.84
CA TYR A 75 -83.08 11.41 60.70
C TYR A 75 -83.89 11.92 59.50
N MET A 76 -84.81 12.85 59.75
CA MET A 76 -85.68 13.43 58.72
C MET A 76 -86.09 14.87 59.08
N CYS A 77 -86.57 15.59 58.07
CA CYS A 77 -86.98 16.98 58.20
C CYS A 77 -88.50 17.12 58.12
N PHE A 78 -89.02 18.09 58.86
CA PHE A 78 -90.42 18.41 59.02
C PHE A 78 -90.67 19.88 58.73
N VAL A 79 -91.87 20.20 58.24
CA VAL A 79 -92.43 21.54 58.25
C VAL A 79 -93.58 21.56 59.24
N LEU A 80 -93.52 22.50 60.18
CA LEU A 80 -94.54 22.75 61.19
C LEU A 80 -95.38 23.95 60.79
N ASP A 81 -96.69 23.88 61.02
CA ASP A 81 -97.67 24.94 60.71
C ASP A 81 -97.50 25.55 59.30
N GLU A 82 -97.27 24.69 58.30
CA GLU A 82 -97.09 25.06 56.89
C GLU A 82 -98.24 25.97 56.40
N GLY A 83 -97.87 27.05 55.71
CA GLY A 83 -98.79 28.05 55.18
C GLY A 83 -99.27 29.08 56.19
N THR A 84 -98.71 29.11 57.41
CA THR A 84 -99.02 30.12 58.43
C THR A 84 -97.85 31.05 58.68
N ALA A 85 -98.08 32.12 59.46
CA ALA A 85 -97.01 33.04 59.87
C ALA A 85 -95.98 32.40 60.82
N SER A 86 -96.28 31.21 61.36
CA SER A 86 -95.39 30.44 62.24
C SER A 86 -94.86 29.20 61.52
N GLU A 87 -94.76 29.21 60.20
CA GLU A 87 -94.17 28.09 59.44
C GLU A 87 -92.70 27.93 59.81
N GLU A 88 -92.30 26.69 60.14
CA GLU A 88 -90.92 26.40 60.51
C GLU A 88 -90.44 25.06 59.96
N PHE A 89 -89.22 25.06 59.43
CA PHE A 89 -88.48 23.84 59.10
C PHE A 89 -87.68 23.32 60.29
N VAL A 90 -87.91 22.07 60.65
CA VAL A 90 -87.30 21.38 61.78
C VAL A 90 -86.78 20.02 61.33
N CYS A 91 -85.52 19.70 61.58
CA CYS A 91 -84.99 18.35 61.33
C CYS A 91 -84.63 17.67 62.64
N GLY A 92 -84.87 16.35 62.73
CA GLY A 92 -84.57 15.60 63.94
C GLY A 92 -84.64 14.10 63.71
N THR A 93 -84.30 13.34 64.75
CA THR A 93 -84.39 11.88 64.69
C THR A 93 -85.76 11.43 65.16
N ALA A 94 -86.55 10.89 64.24
CA ALA A 94 -87.84 10.30 64.55
C ALA A 94 -87.68 8.87 65.06
N SER A 95 -88.44 8.54 66.10
CA SER A 95 -88.62 7.19 66.62
C SER A 95 -90.08 7.04 67.04
N SER A 96 -90.89 6.51 66.11
CA SER A 96 -92.36 6.54 66.24
C SER A 96 -92.85 7.97 66.53
N THR A 97 -93.71 8.17 67.53
CA THR A 97 -94.31 9.47 67.84
C THR A 97 -93.35 10.46 68.49
N SER A 98 -92.12 10.07 68.80
CA SER A 98 -91.12 10.98 69.38
C SER A 98 -90.15 11.47 68.31
N VAL A 99 -89.91 12.78 68.27
CA VAL A 99 -88.83 13.37 67.49
C VAL A 99 -87.89 14.07 68.45
N THR A 100 -86.64 13.63 68.48
CA THR A 100 -85.61 14.08 69.43
C THR A 100 -84.39 14.62 68.71
N GLY A 101 -83.60 15.45 69.40
CA GLY A 101 -82.43 16.08 68.81
C GLY A 101 -82.84 17.01 67.67
N MET A 102 -83.93 17.77 67.90
CA MET A 102 -84.45 18.69 66.89
C MET A 102 -83.50 19.86 66.68
N ILE A 103 -83.24 20.12 65.43
CA ILE A 103 -82.57 21.29 64.88
C ILE A 103 -83.68 22.13 64.26
N ARG A 104 -83.79 23.38 64.70
CA ARG A 104 -84.99 24.21 64.57
C ARG A 104 -84.68 25.52 63.85
N GLY A 105 -85.71 26.10 63.24
CA GLY A 105 -85.58 27.35 62.49
C GLY A 105 -84.58 27.25 61.34
N ILE A 106 -84.65 26.16 60.55
CA ILE A 106 -83.69 25.92 59.47
C ILE A 106 -83.87 26.95 58.36
N ASP A 107 -82.77 27.60 57.96
CA ASP A 107 -82.75 28.61 56.91
C ASP A 107 -83.24 28.00 55.58
N PRO A 108 -84.25 28.60 54.93
CA PRO A 108 -84.74 28.10 53.66
C PRO A 108 -83.69 28.13 52.53
N VAL A 109 -82.69 29.00 52.54
CA VAL A 109 -81.70 29.08 51.46
C VAL A 109 -80.55 28.09 51.68
N ASP A 110 -80.08 27.97 52.91
CA ASP A 110 -78.92 27.15 53.25
C ASP A 110 -79.30 25.66 53.39
N GLY A 111 -80.46 25.39 54.01
CA GLY A 111 -80.98 24.04 54.25
C GLY A 111 -80.35 23.32 55.43
N ASP A 112 -79.32 23.89 56.07
CA ASP A 112 -78.55 23.25 57.13
C ASP A 112 -78.30 24.16 58.35
N LEU A 113 -78.35 25.48 58.14
CA LEU A 113 -78.15 26.49 59.16
C LEU A 113 -79.38 26.71 60.06
N GLU A 114 -79.19 26.64 61.39
CA GLU A 114 -80.18 27.10 62.38
C GLU A 114 -80.20 28.63 62.48
N VAL A 115 -81.38 29.22 62.41
CA VAL A 115 -81.59 30.66 62.58
C VAL A 115 -82.56 30.91 63.73
N GLU A 116 -82.08 31.55 64.80
CA GLU A 116 -82.88 31.83 66.00
C GLU A 116 -84.18 32.60 65.70
N ALA A 117 -84.16 33.50 64.72
CA ALA A 117 -85.34 34.28 64.33
C ALA A 117 -86.42 33.45 63.61
N LEU A 118 -86.11 32.21 63.20
CA LEU A 118 -87.05 31.29 62.55
C LEU A 118 -87.56 30.20 63.52
N LYS A 119 -87.18 30.25 64.80
CA LYS A 119 -87.65 29.30 65.82
C LYS A 119 -88.96 29.81 66.41
N GLU A 120 -90.07 29.13 66.12
CA GLU A 120 -91.41 29.57 66.49
C GLU A 120 -91.99 28.78 67.67
N GLU A 121 -93.02 29.32 68.31
CA GLU A 121 -93.82 28.57 69.29
C GLU A 121 -95.00 27.90 68.58
N HIS A 122 -95.09 26.57 68.62
CA HIS A 122 -96.19 25.84 67.98
C HIS A 122 -97.16 25.27 69.01
N ARG A 123 -98.46 25.53 68.78
CA ARG A 123 -99.54 25.04 69.64
C ARG A 123 -99.75 23.53 69.50
N ARG A 124 -100.34 22.91 70.52
CA ARG A 124 -100.90 21.55 70.39
C ARG A 124 -101.88 21.52 69.21
N GLY A 125 -101.75 20.51 68.35
CA GLY A 125 -102.54 20.38 67.14
C GLY A 125 -101.98 21.10 65.91
N ALA A 126 -100.84 21.79 66.02
CA ALA A 126 -100.11 22.35 64.88
C ALA A 126 -99.82 21.26 63.83
N SER A 127 -99.95 21.58 62.54
CA SER A 127 -99.71 20.60 61.48
C SER A 127 -98.22 20.27 61.40
N VAL A 128 -97.88 18.99 61.23
CA VAL A 128 -96.51 18.54 61.03
C VAL A 128 -96.46 17.65 59.79
N LYS A 129 -95.64 18.03 58.80
CA LYS A 129 -95.45 17.25 57.57
C LYS A 129 -93.97 16.95 57.37
N VAL A 130 -93.62 15.78 56.84
CA VAL A 130 -92.24 15.53 56.41
C VAL A 130 -91.96 16.34 55.15
N THR A 131 -90.80 17.02 55.09
CA THR A 131 -90.38 17.83 53.95
C THR A 131 -88.99 17.41 53.44
N ASN A 132 -88.78 17.57 52.13
CA ASN A 132 -87.49 17.36 51.46
C ASN A 132 -86.73 18.67 51.23
N TYR A 133 -87.28 19.80 51.65
CA TYR A 133 -86.76 21.11 51.29
C TYR A 133 -85.30 21.34 51.78
N PRO A 134 -84.94 21.07 53.05
CA PRO A 134 -83.54 21.11 53.51
C PRO A 134 -82.58 20.27 52.65
N GLN A 135 -83.01 19.07 52.23
CA GLN A 135 -82.22 18.18 51.38
C GLN A 135 -81.95 18.76 49.98
N LEU A 136 -82.96 19.42 49.39
CA LEU A 136 -82.85 20.01 48.05
C LEU A 136 -81.94 21.25 48.04
N ALA A 137 -81.96 22.06 49.10
CA ALA A 137 -81.07 23.20 49.25
C ALA A 137 -79.59 22.75 49.29
N ILE A 138 -79.28 21.73 50.10
CA ILE A 138 -77.93 21.13 50.17
C ILE A 138 -77.51 20.55 48.81
N LEU A 139 -78.37 19.77 48.15
CA LEU A 139 -78.10 19.21 46.82
C LEU A 139 -77.82 20.29 45.76
N SER A 140 -78.56 21.39 45.78
CA SER A 140 -78.37 22.53 44.87
C SER A 140 -76.98 23.16 45.07
N ARG A 141 -76.54 23.33 46.32
CA ARG A 141 -75.23 23.91 46.63
C ARG A 141 -74.08 23.01 46.17
N ILE A 142 -74.20 21.69 46.38
CA ILE A 142 -73.25 20.70 45.86
C ILE A 142 -73.17 20.75 44.33
N LEU A 143 -74.31 20.76 43.62
CA LEU A 143 -74.32 20.75 42.15
C LEU A 143 -73.87 22.08 41.53
N ASN A 144 -74.03 23.20 42.24
CA ASN A 144 -73.50 24.51 41.83
C ASN A 144 -72.03 24.72 42.23
N GLY A 145 -71.39 23.76 42.91
CA GLY A 145 -69.99 23.84 43.32
C GLY A 145 -69.73 24.72 44.55
N GLU A 146 -70.78 25.13 45.27
CA GLU A 146 -70.70 25.85 46.55
C GLU A 146 -70.37 24.91 47.73
N GLU A 147 -70.59 23.61 47.54
CA GLU A 147 -70.18 22.53 48.44
C GLU A 147 -69.52 21.37 47.69
N THR A 148 -68.75 20.54 48.40
CA THR A 148 -68.09 19.36 47.83
C THR A 148 -69.00 18.14 47.85
N LEU A 149 -68.73 17.21 46.93
CA LEU A 149 -69.33 15.88 46.98
C LEU A 149 -68.77 15.11 48.20
N PRO A 150 -69.61 14.61 49.12
CA PRO A 150 -69.13 13.98 50.35
C PRO A 150 -68.55 12.58 50.15
N ASN A 151 -68.80 11.95 48.99
CA ASN A 151 -68.33 10.61 48.64
C ASN A 151 -67.87 10.56 47.16
N ILE A 152 -67.03 9.58 46.83
CA ILE A 152 -66.69 9.27 45.42
C ILE A 152 -67.97 8.85 44.69
N ILE A 153 -68.25 9.48 43.55
CA ILE A 153 -69.33 9.09 42.65
C ILE A 153 -68.79 8.11 41.61
N GLU A 154 -69.55 7.05 41.38
CA GLU A 154 -69.28 6.08 40.33
C GLU A 154 -70.33 6.14 39.22
N TYR A 155 -69.90 5.94 37.98
CA TYR A 155 -70.82 5.62 36.90
C TYR A 155 -71.31 4.19 37.05
N SER A 156 -72.55 3.91 36.65
CA SER A 156 -73.12 2.55 36.68
C SER A 156 -72.46 1.56 35.71
N THR A 157 -71.60 2.04 34.81
CA THR A 157 -70.85 1.25 33.84
C THR A 157 -69.49 1.87 33.56
N SER A 158 -68.52 1.02 33.21
CA SER A 158 -67.17 1.41 32.82
C SER A 158 -66.99 1.61 31.30
N SER A 159 -68.02 1.30 30.50
CA SER A 159 -67.97 1.31 29.01
C SER A 159 -68.48 2.61 28.38
N LEU A 160 -68.16 3.76 28.99
CA LEU A 160 -68.59 5.06 28.50
C LEU A 160 -67.66 5.57 27.38
N SER A 161 -68.25 6.21 26.37
CA SER A 161 -67.52 6.95 25.33
C SER A 161 -67.62 8.45 25.58
N PHE A 162 -66.49 9.13 25.68
CA PHE A 162 -66.39 10.58 25.90
C PHE A 162 -66.01 11.27 24.58
N THR A 163 -66.90 12.12 24.05
CA THR A 163 -66.75 12.77 22.73
C THR A 163 -66.66 14.30 22.82
N ASP A 164 -66.92 14.86 23.99
CA ASP A 164 -66.91 16.30 24.24
C ASP A 164 -66.00 16.63 25.44
N ASN A 165 -65.28 17.75 25.35
CA ASN A 165 -64.32 18.18 26.37
C ASN A 165 -64.97 18.54 27.72
N ALA A 166 -66.28 18.80 27.76
CA ALA A 166 -67.01 19.14 28.98
C ALA A 166 -67.47 17.91 29.79
N GLN A 167 -67.27 16.69 29.29
CA GLN A 167 -67.70 15.47 29.97
C GLN A 167 -66.70 15.05 31.06
N ILE A 168 -67.20 14.59 32.21
CA ILE A 168 -66.36 14.08 33.31
C ILE A 168 -65.94 12.63 32.97
N PRO A 169 -64.64 12.34 32.75
CA PRO A 169 -64.20 11.00 32.34
C PRO A 169 -64.31 9.96 33.47
N SER A 170 -64.51 8.70 33.11
CA SER A 170 -64.42 7.58 34.06
C SER A 170 -62.95 7.28 34.39
N LYS A 171 -62.68 6.68 35.56
CA LYS A 171 -61.33 6.25 35.93
C LYS A 171 -60.72 5.31 34.87
N LYS A 172 -61.51 4.37 34.33
CA LYS A 172 -61.05 3.44 33.28
C LYS A 172 -60.55 4.17 32.04
N TYR A 173 -61.26 5.20 31.56
CA TYR A 173 -60.82 5.97 30.40
C TYR A 173 -59.45 6.62 30.64
N VAL A 174 -59.24 7.17 31.84
CA VAL A 174 -57.95 7.75 32.23
C VAL A 174 -56.87 6.67 32.34
N ASP A 175 -57.16 5.53 32.98
CA ASP A 175 -56.21 4.42 33.13
C ASP A 175 -55.82 3.82 31.76
N ASP A 176 -56.76 3.65 30.84
CA ASP A 176 -56.52 3.14 29.49
C ASP A 176 -55.63 4.11 28.69
N THR A 177 -55.87 5.42 28.83
CA THR A 177 -55.03 6.46 28.21
C THR A 177 -53.61 6.46 28.78
N VAL A 178 -53.46 6.25 30.09
CA VAL A 178 -52.16 6.17 30.76
C VAL A 178 -51.42 4.86 30.43
N SER A 179 -52.14 3.76 30.22
CA SER A 179 -51.58 2.43 29.96
C SER A 179 -51.22 2.18 28.49
N ALA A 180 -51.93 2.78 27.53
CA ALA A 180 -51.65 2.65 26.10
C ALA A 180 -50.37 3.39 25.66
N GLY A 181 -49.90 4.37 26.43
CA GLY A 181 -48.75 5.19 26.06
C GLY A 181 -49.00 6.10 24.85
N ALA A 182 -47.92 6.71 24.34
CA ALA A 182 -47.92 7.39 23.04
C ALA A 182 -47.93 6.35 21.91
N PRO A 183 -48.41 6.68 20.68
CA PRO A 183 -48.23 5.80 19.52
C PRO A 183 -46.75 5.50 19.27
N ASP A 184 -46.42 4.46 18.51
CA ASP A 184 -45.05 4.25 18.03
C ASP A 184 -44.59 5.44 17.17
N ALA A 185 -43.30 5.76 17.25
CA ALA A 185 -42.74 6.85 16.47
C ALA A 185 -42.75 6.53 14.97
N SER A 186 -42.78 7.57 14.15
CA SER A 186 -42.52 7.48 12.71
C SER A 186 -41.84 8.77 12.25
N GLU A 187 -41.46 8.85 10.97
CA GLU A 187 -40.87 10.07 10.40
C GLU A 187 -41.80 11.30 10.51
N ILE A 188 -43.11 11.10 10.68
CA ILE A 188 -44.11 12.18 10.76
C ILE A 188 -44.86 12.26 12.09
N THR A 189 -44.69 11.29 12.99
CA THR A 189 -45.44 11.20 14.26
C THR A 189 -44.47 11.00 15.43
N LYS A 190 -44.57 11.85 16.46
CA LYS A 190 -43.83 11.66 17.72
C LYS A 190 -44.40 10.45 18.46
N GLY A 191 -43.54 9.61 19.02
CA GLY A 191 -43.99 8.36 19.63
C GLY A 191 -42.93 7.61 20.43
N LEU A 192 -43.27 6.38 20.80
CA LEU A 192 -42.39 5.42 21.47
C LEU A 192 -41.34 4.88 20.49
N VAL A 193 -40.13 4.63 21.00
CA VAL A 193 -39.01 4.01 20.29
C VAL A 193 -38.44 2.90 21.16
N GLU A 194 -37.94 1.84 20.54
CA GLU A 194 -37.23 0.77 21.23
C GLU A 194 -35.72 0.97 21.10
N GLN A 195 -34.95 0.66 22.15
CA GLN A 195 -33.50 0.71 22.08
C GLN A 195 -32.98 -0.51 21.32
N ALA A 196 -32.32 -0.29 20.18
CA ALA A 196 -31.77 -1.38 19.38
C ALA A 196 -30.76 -2.23 20.17
N THR A 197 -30.80 -3.55 19.99
CA THR A 197 -29.72 -4.47 20.37
C THR A 197 -28.64 -4.53 19.28
N ARG A 198 -27.45 -5.03 19.61
CA ARG A 198 -26.38 -5.22 18.61
C ARG A 198 -26.77 -6.21 17.50
N SER A 199 -27.64 -7.17 17.79
CA SER A 199 -28.08 -8.18 16.82
C SER A 199 -29.02 -7.58 15.78
N GLU A 200 -29.95 -6.74 16.23
CA GLU A 200 -30.89 -6.02 15.37
C GLU A 200 -30.18 -5.05 14.44
N LEU A 201 -29.19 -4.31 14.96
CA LEU A 201 -28.35 -3.41 14.16
C LEU A 201 -27.56 -4.14 13.09
N GLY A 202 -26.97 -5.30 13.42
CA GLY A 202 -26.20 -6.10 12.47
C GLY A 202 -27.05 -6.91 11.48
N SER A 203 -28.38 -6.98 11.70
CA SER A 203 -29.32 -7.73 10.85
C SER A 203 -30.28 -6.84 10.07
N GLU A 204 -30.09 -5.51 10.12
CA GLU A 204 -30.92 -4.51 9.43
C GLU A 204 -32.42 -4.61 9.74
N THR A 205 -32.80 -5.00 10.96
CA THR A 205 -34.21 -5.12 11.35
C THR A 205 -34.83 -3.73 11.54
N SER A 206 -35.95 -3.46 10.84
CA SER A 206 -36.63 -2.16 10.86
C SER A 206 -37.40 -1.85 12.14
N SER A 207 -37.68 -2.86 12.96
CA SER A 207 -38.45 -2.77 14.20
C SER A 207 -38.00 -3.88 15.15
N GLY A 208 -37.99 -3.59 16.45
CA GLY A 208 -37.71 -4.61 17.46
C GLY A 208 -38.95 -5.45 17.80
N ASP A 209 -38.82 -6.29 18.83
CA ASP A 209 -39.89 -7.19 19.27
C ASP A 209 -41.14 -6.44 19.76
N THR A 210 -41.02 -5.15 20.07
CA THR A 210 -42.14 -4.28 20.45
C THR A 210 -42.91 -3.70 19.26
N SER A 211 -42.48 -3.97 18.03
CA SER A 211 -42.95 -3.31 16.78
C SER A 211 -42.61 -1.82 16.66
N ALA A 212 -42.09 -1.20 17.71
CA ALA A 212 -41.62 0.18 17.67
C ALA A 212 -40.34 0.30 16.82
N PRO A 213 -40.13 1.46 16.17
CA PRO A 213 -38.88 1.72 15.47
C PRO A 213 -37.72 1.76 16.47
N LEU A 214 -36.56 1.31 16.00
CA LEU A 214 -35.34 1.21 16.79
C LEU A 214 -34.57 2.54 16.82
N PHE A 215 -34.11 2.96 18.00
CA PHE A 215 -33.10 4.00 18.15
C PHE A 215 -31.76 3.40 18.57
N ILE A 216 -30.66 3.99 18.09
CA ILE A 216 -29.31 3.50 18.35
C ILE A 216 -28.72 4.23 19.57
N PRO A 217 -28.39 3.54 20.67
CA PRO A 217 -27.78 4.18 21.84
C PRO A 217 -26.32 4.58 21.56
N ASN A 218 -25.87 5.68 22.18
CA ASN A 218 -24.53 6.24 21.94
C ASN A 218 -23.37 5.28 22.21
N GLN A 219 -23.58 4.30 23.10
CA GLN A 219 -22.61 3.26 23.45
C GLN A 219 -22.17 2.37 22.27
N TYR A 220 -22.90 2.39 21.15
CA TYR A 220 -22.54 1.64 19.94
C TYR A 220 -21.77 2.48 18.90
N PHE A 221 -21.59 3.78 19.14
CA PHE A 221 -20.72 4.63 18.32
C PHE A 221 -19.35 4.78 18.98
N SER A 222 -18.28 4.58 18.21
CA SER A 222 -16.90 4.70 18.69
C SER A 222 -16.38 6.15 18.69
N THR A 223 -17.04 7.04 17.96
CA THR A 223 -16.63 8.45 17.77
C THR A 223 -17.79 9.25 17.16
N SER A 224 -17.72 10.58 17.19
CA SER A 224 -18.60 11.47 16.41
C SER A 224 -18.43 11.17 14.91
N SER A 225 -19.52 10.79 14.24
CA SER A 225 -19.51 10.57 12.78
C SER A 225 -19.44 11.90 12.03
N SER A 226 -18.65 11.97 10.96
CA SER A 226 -18.66 13.06 9.97
C SER A 226 -19.56 12.75 8.77
N ALA A 227 -20.25 11.60 8.76
CA ALA A 227 -21.11 11.20 7.67
C ALA A 227 -22.34 12.12 7.58
N THR A 228 -22.69 12.53 6.36
CA THR A 228 -23.80 13.45 6.07
C THR A 228 -25.11 12.74 5.78
N THR A 229 -25.06 11.45 5.45
CA THR A 229 -26.23 10.65 5.03
C THR A 229 -26.42 9.42 5.91
N THR A 230 -25.40 8.56 6.02
CA THR A 230 -25.50 7.25 6.68
C THR A 230 -24.25 6.93 7.48
N VAL A 231 -24.43 6.32 8.66
CA VAL A 231 -23.32 5.82 9.49
C VAL A 231 -23.12 4.33 9.20
N PRO A 232 -21.93 3.88 8.78
CA PRO A 232 -21.69 2.46 8.56
C PRO A 232 -21.76 1.69 9.87
N VAL A 233 -22.47 0.57 9.86
CA VAL A 233 -22.55 -0.39 10.97
C VAL A 233 -21.91 -1.71 10.56
N THR A 234 -21.28 -2.40 11.52
CA THR A 234 -20.74 -3.74 11.27
C THR A 234 -21.85 -4.79 11.37
N GLY A 235 -21.73 -5.86 10.60
CA GLY A 235 -22.54 -7.06 10.78
C GLY A 235 -22.27 -7.74 12.13
N SER A 236 -23.00 -8.82 12.41
CA SER A 236 -22.84 -9.61 13.65
C SER A 236 -21.44 -10.21 13.81
N ASP A 237 -20.66 -10.32 12.72
CA ASP A 237 -19.27 -10.80 12.70
C ASP A 237 -18.23 -9.71 13.02
N GLY A 238 -18.68 -8.47 13.26
CA GLY A 238 -17.83 -7.34 13.57
C GLY A 238 -17.11 -6.74 12.36
N LYS A 239 -17.53 -7.08 11.14
CA LYS A 239 -16.96 -6.55 9.89
C LYS A 239 -17.98 -5.71 9.14
N LEU A 240 -17.49 -4.83 8.27
CA LEU A 240 -18.34 -4.17 7.27
C LEU A 240 -18.67 -5.17 6.16
N ASP A 241 -19.90 -5.12 5.66
CA ASP A 241 -20.29 -5.90 4.49
C ASP A 241 -19.44 -5.50 3.28
N GLN A 242 -19.10 -6.45 2.42
CA GLN A 242 -18.24 -6.20 1.27
C GLN A 242 -18.89 -5.21 0.27
N ASN A 243 -20.21 -5.21 0.18
CA ASN A 243 -20.96 -4.30 -0.70
C ASN A 243 -21.03 -2.86 -0.15
N PHE A 244 -20.50 -2.59 1.05
CA PHE A 244 -20.30 -1.22 1.52
C PHE A 244 -19.37 -0.43 0.60
N TRP A 245 -18.41 -1.11 -0.04
CA TRP A 245 -17.54 -0.52 -1.04
C TRP A 245 -18.14 -0.71 -2.43
N ASP A 246 -18.14 0.35 -3.24
CA ASP A 246 -18.51 0.24 -4.65
C ASP A 246 -17.39 -0.50 -5.41
N LEU A 247 -17.61 -1.77 -5.70
CA LEU A 247 -16.66 -2.61 -6.42
C LEU A 247 -16.78 -2.48 -7.95
N THR A 248 -17.69 -1.63 -8.45
CA THR A 248 -17.92 -1.43 -9.88
C THR A 248 -17.12 -0.28 -10.47
N GLU A 249 -16.54 0.58 -9.62
CA GLU A 249 -15.69 1.70 -10.00
C GLU A 249 -14.27 1.54 -9.46
N ASP A 250 -13.33 2.28 -10.06
CA ASP A 250 -11.94 2.31 -9.61
C ASP A 250 -11.80 3.15 -8.32
N PHE A 251 -11.12 2.59 -7.32
CA PHE A 251 -10.80 3.34 -6.11
C PHE A 251 -9.66 4.34 -6.37
N THR A 252 -9.97 5.63 -6.24
CA THR A 252 -8.95 6.69 -6.25
C THR A 252 -8.52 7.00 -4.82
N TRP A 253 -7.34 6.51 -4.43
CA TRP A 253 -6.73 6.86 -3.17
C TRP A 253 -5.67 7.96 -3.35
N SER A 254 -5.70 9.00 -2.52
CA SER A 254 -4.73 10.10 -2.55
C SER A 254 -3.82 10.07 -1.33
N GLY A 255 -2.52 10.37 -1.52
CA GLY A 255 -1.52 10.39 -0.46
C GLY A 255 -0.66 9.12 -0.40
N GLU A 256 0.14 8.99 0.65
CA GLU A 256 1.02 7.82 0.87
C GLU A 256 0.24 6.66 1.51
N HIS A 257 0.36 5.47 0.92
CA HIS A 257 -0.21 4.23 1.44
C HIS A 257 0.89 3.31 1.97
N SER A 258 0.87 3.02 3.28
CA SER A 258 1.80 2.11 3.93
C SER A 258 1.10 0.81 4.33
N PHE A 259 1.56 -0.32 3.76
CA PHE A 259 1.07 -1.65 4.11
C PHE A 259 2.14 -2.38 4.94
N SER A 260 1.87 -2.62 6.23
CA SER A 260 2.84 -3.18 7.19
C SER A 260 2.88 -4.71 7.24
N GLY A 261 2.22 -5.39 6.30
CA GLY A 261 2.12 -6.85 6.22
C GLY A 261 2.13 -7.35 4.77
N THR A 262 1.99 -8.66 4.57
CA THR A 262 1.98 -9.26 3.24
C THR A 262 0.76 -8.79 2.44
N THR A 263 0.99 -8.19 1.27
CA THR A 263 -0.04 -7.83 0.31
C THR A 263 0.02 -8.75 -0.91
N THR A 264 -1.14 -9.18 -1.41
CA THR A 264 -1.25 -9.96 -2.65
C THR A 264 -2.08 -9.17 -3.64
N PHE A 265 -1.51 -8.84 -4.79
CA PHE A 265 -2.22 -8.23 -5.91
C PHE A 265 -2.42 -9.31 -6.99
N SER A 266 -3.67 -9.64 -7.29
CA SER A 266 -4.01 -10.66 -8.29
C SER A 266 -4.07 -10.11 -9.73
N GLY A 267 -3.81 -8.80 -9.91
CA GLY A 267 -3.76 -8.11 -11.21
C GLY A 267 -2.47 -7.32 -11.40
N ASN A 268 -2.41 -6.54 -12.49
CA ASN A 268 -1.23 -5.71 -12.81
C ASN A 268 -1.08 -4.56 -11.81
N ILE A 269 0.18 -4.23 -11.47
CA ILE A 269 0.52 -3.03 -10.71
C ILE A 269 1.17 -2.03 -11.68
N THR A 270 0.53 -0.87 -11.87
CA THR A 270 1.07 0.25 -12.63
C THR A 270 1.34 1.41 -11.68
N SER A 271 2.61 1.64 -11.34
CA SER A 271 3.02 2.80 -10.53
C SER A 271 3.53 3.90 -11.47
N SER A 272 2.77 4.99 -11.58
CA SER A 272 3.06 6.06 -12.54
C SER A 272 3.95 7.19 -12.00
N SER A 273 4.05 7.38 -10.67
CA SER A 273 4.86 8.48 -10.10
C SER A 273 5.00 8.48 -8.55
N GLY A 274 4.98 7.34 -7.87
CA GLY A 274 5.06 7.29 -6.40
C GLY A 274 5.99 6.20 -5.86
N THR A 275 6.64 6.48 -4.74
CA THR A 275 7.43 5.48 -3.98
C THR A 275 6.48 4.41 -3.45
N THR A 276 6.46 3.23 -4.05
CA THR A 276 5.71 2.07 -3.55
C THR A 276 6.64 1.20 -2.71
N THR A 277 6.66 1.41 -1.39
CA THR A 277 7.46 0.59 -0.46
C THR A 277 6.70 -0.69 -0.12
N LEU A 278 7.15 -1.83 -0.62
CA LEU A 278 6.54 -3.14 -0.36
C LEU A 278 7.55 -4.05 0.33
N ALA A 279 7.19 -4.68 1.45
CA ALA A 279 8.09 -5.55 2.20
C ALA A 279 8.38 -6.88 1.48
N THR A 280 7.33 -7.61 1.07
CA THR A 280 7.39 -8.83 0.25
C THR A 280 6.20 -8.83 -0.70
N THR A 281 6.44 -8.80 -2.02
CA THR A 281 5.36 -8.79 -3.03
C THR A 281 5.49 -9.98 -3.96
N THR A 282 4.42 -10.74 -4.13
CA THR A 282 4.26 -11.70 -5.23
C THR A 282 3.37 -11.05 -6.27
N VAL A 283 3.93 -10.69 -7.43
CA VAL A 283 3.16 -10.22 -8.59
C VAL A 283 3.01 -11.41 -9.54
N SER A 284 1.78 -11.84 -9.81
CA SER A 284 1.51 -12.94 -10.76
C SER A 284 1.34 -12.48 -12.21
N GLY A 285 1.22 -11.16 -12.44
CA GLY A 285 1.21 -10.53 -13.76
C GLY A 285 2.46 -9.68 -14.03
N ASP A 286 2.33 -8.67 -14.89
CA ASP A 286 3.44 -7.75 -15.21
C ASP A 286 3.62 -6.70 -14.11
N LEU A 287 4.88 -6.45 -13.72
CA LEU A 287 5.28 -5.27 -12.97
C LEU A 287 5.75 -4.20 -13.95
N THR A 288 4.94 -3.16 -14.18
CA THR A 288 5.28 -2.06 -15.09
C THR A 288 5.55 -0.79 -14.29
N CYS A 289 6.84 -0.40 -14.23
CA CYS A 289 7.27 0.87 -13.64
C CYS A 289 7.44 1.88 -14.77
N THR A 290 6.63 2.95 -14.81
CA THR A 290 6.74 4.00 -15.83
C THR A 290 7.54 5.21 -15.35
N GLY A 291 8.20 5.10 -14.19
CA GLY A 291 9.08 6.11 -13.57
C GLY A 291 10.27 5.47 -12.84
N THR A 292 10.99 6.23 -12.01
CA THR A 292 12.18 5.73 -11.28
C THR A 292 11.82 4.69 -10.23
N ALA A 293 12.36 3.47 -10.35
CA ALA A 293 12.24 2.41 -9.35
C ALA A 293 13.60 2.14 -8.70
N THR A 294 13.69 2.35 -7.38
CA THR A 294 14.86 1.95 -6.59
C THR A 294 14.61 0.56 -6.03
N ILE A 295 15.26 -0.46 -6.62
CA ILE A 295 15.13 -1.85 -6.17
C ILE A 295 16.38 -2.20 -5.37
N ASP A 296 16.26 -2.25 -4.04
CA ASP A 296 17.37 -2.60 -3.14
C ASP A 296 17.83 -4.06 -3.33
N LYS A 297 16.90 -4.95 -3.69
CA LYS A 297 17.19 -6.36 -4.01
C LYS A 297 16.15 -6.97 -4.96
N LEU A 298 16.58 -7.39 -6.15
CA LEU A 298 15.75 -8.17 -7.09
C LEU A 298 16.05 -9.66 -6.91
N VAL A 299 15.09 -10.43 -6.40
CA VAL A 299 15.20 -11.90 -6.29
C VAL A 299 14.17 -12.54 -7.22
N LEU A 300 14.64 -13.14 -8.31
CA LEU A 300 13.80 -13.88 -9.25
C LEU A 300 13.69 -15.32 -8.77
N ALA A 301 12.47 -15.76 -8.40
CA ALA A 301 12.26 -17.06 -7.76
C ALA A 301 12.63 -18.27 -8.63
N ASN A 302 12.72 -18.13 -9.97
CA ASN A 302 13.09 -19.20 -10.92
C ASN A 302 13.69 -18.67 -12.24
N GLY A 303 14.15 -17.43 -12.30
CA GLY A 303 14.67 -16.81 -13.53
C GLY A 303 16.07 -16.28 -13.31
N SER A 304 17.06 -16.80 -14.03
CA SER A 304 18.31 -16.09 -14.18
C SER A 304 18.09 -14.95 -15.18
N LEU A 305 18.43 -13.70 -14.83
CA LEU A 305 18.59 -12.62 -15.82
C LEU A 305 19.79 -12.99 -16.70
N THR A 306 19.57 -13.87 -17.66
CA THR A 306 20.61 -14.37 -18.56
C THR A 306 20.81 -13.40 -19.71
N PHE A 307 21.40 -12.23 -19.42
CA PHE A 307 22.09 -11.42 -20.44
C PHE A 307 23.51 -11.91 -20.68
N LEU A 308 23.77 -13.19 -20.40
CA LEU A 308 25.09 -13.80 -20.44
C LEU A 308 25.74 -13.69 -21.83
N PHE A 309 24.91 -13.72 -22.88
CA PHE A 309 25.35 -13.66 -24.28
C PHE A 309 25.06 -12.31 -24.95
N GLY A 310 24.85 -11.25 -24.17
CA GLY A 310 24.49 -9.92 -24.65
C GLY A 310 22.99 -9.64 -24.68
N ASP A 311 22.63 -8.39 -24.96
CA ASP A 311 21.24 -7.90 -24.95
C ASP A 311 20.53 -8.03 -26.32
N GLY A 312 21.30 -8.18 -27.40
CA GLY A 312 20.79 -8.25 -28.77
C GLY A 312 20.44 -6.89 -29.38
N SER A 313 20.90 -5.78 -28.78
CA SER A 313 20.57 -4.40 -29.19
C SER A 313 21.06 -4.03 -30.59
N ASP A 314 22.05 -4.72 -31.13
CA ASP A 314 22.56 -4.53 -32.51
C ASP A 314 21.81 -5.39 -33.55
N GLY A 315 20.77 -6.14 -33.14
CA GLY A 315 19.86 -6.85 -34.04
C GLY A 315 20.47 -8.06 -34.74
N ASP A 316 19.76 -8.60 -35.74
CA ASP A 316 20.26 -9.67 -36.61
C ASP A 316 21.11 -9.07 -37.73
N VAL A 317 22.37 -9.49 -37.84
CA VAL A 317 23.32 -8.93 -38.81
C VAL A 317 23.97 -10.01 -39.66
N VAL A 318 24.09 -9.73 -40.95
CA VAL A 318 24.84 -10.54 -41.92
C VAL A 318 26.01 -9.73 -42.45
N ILE A 319 27.23 -10.18 -42.16
CA ILE A 319 28.46 -9.62 -42.72
C ILE A 319 28.72 -10.32 -44.06
N SER A 320 28.57 -9.59 -45.16
CA SER A 320 28.80 -10.09 -46.53
C SER A 320 29.95 -9.40 -47.26
N THR A 321 30.51 -8.37 -46.65
CA THR A 321 31.67 -7.61 -47.11
C THR A 321 32.55 -7.28 -45.91
N ASP A 322 33.80 -6.92 -46.17
CA ASP A 322 34.73 -6.54 -45.12
C ASP A 322 34.15 -5.42 -44.22
N THR A 323 34.17 -5.66 -42.92
CA THR A 323 33.56 -4.80 -41.91
C THR A 323 34.52 -4.65 -40.74
N THR A 324 34.77 -3.42 -40.31
CA THR A 324 35.63 -3.12 -39.15
C THR A 324 34.80 -2.60 -37.99
N LEU A 325 34.97 -3.20 -36.81
CA LEU A 325 34.30 -2.73 -35.61
C LEU A 325 34.94 -1.43 -35.08
N THR A 326 34.09 -0.55 -34.58
CA THR A 326 34.49 0.71 -33.92
C THR A 326 34.01 0.79 -32.46
N ARG A 327 33.36 -0.27 -31.98
CA ARG A 327 32.87 -0.44 -30.61
C ARG A 327 32.54 -1.92 -30.37
N ASP A 328 32.32 -2.24 -29.11
CA ASP A 328 31.68 -3.46 -28.65
C ASP A 328 30.29 -3.64 -29.32
N MET A 329 30.02 -4.86 -29.80
CA MET A 329 28.80 -5.19 -30.56
C MET A 329 27.98 -6.28 -29.88
N TYR A 330 26.67 -6.08 -29.78
CA TYR A 330 25.71 -6.93 -29.06
C TYR A 330 24.60 -7.43 -30.00
N TYR A 331 24.93 -8.40 -30.86
CA TYR A 331 24.01 -8.92 -31.87
C TYR A 331 22.93 -9.84 -31.29
N ASN A 332 21.75 -9.83 -31.89
CA ASN A 332 20.72 -10.84 -31.63
C ASN A 332 21.11 -12.17 -32.31
N ASN A 333 21.46 -12.13 -33.60
CA ASN A 333 22.16 -13.18 -34.34
C ASN A 333 23.22 -12.55 -35.25
N LEU A 334 24.35 -13.24 -35.44
CA LEU A 334 25.43 -12.79 -36.31
C LEU A 334 25.75 -13.89 -37.32
N THR A 335 25.71 -13.55 -38.62
CA THR A 335 26.13 -14.46 -39.70
C THR A 335 27.27 -13.83 -40.47
N ILE A 336 28.41 -14.50 -40.57
CA ILE A 336 29.57 -14.06 -41.36
C ILE A 336 29.61 -14.88 -42.66
N ASN A 337 29.12 -14.32 -43.77
CA ASN A 337 29.08 -14.99 -45.07
C ASN A 337 30.10 -14.36 -46.01
N SER A 338 31.15 -15.08 -46.42
CA SER A 338 32.14 -14.66 -47.43
C SER A 338 32.94 -13.35 -47.18
N GLY A 339 32.61 -12.53 -46.17
CA GLY A 339 33.35 -11.31 -45.79
C GLY A 339 34.24 -11.49 -44.55
N THR A 340 35.12 -10.52 -44.31
CA THR A 340 35.97 -10.45 -43.12
C THR A 340 35.42 -9.45 -42.09
N LEU A 341 35.17 -9.89 -40.86
CA LEU A 341 34.86 -9.03 -39.73
C LEU A 341 36.14 -8.74 -38.93
N TYR A 342 36.71 -7.55 -39.10
CA TYR A 342 37.85 -7.09 -38.33
C TYR A 342 37.38 -6.62 -36.95
N THR A 343 37.81 -7.33 -35.90
CA THR A 343 37.38 -7.03 -34.53
C THR A 343 37.98 -5.74 -34.00
N ASN A 344 39.18 -5.35 -34.48
CA ASN A 344 39.85 -4.09 -34.13
C ASN A 344 39.98 -3.86 -32.62
N GLY A 345 40.17 -4.95 -31.86
CA GLY A 345 40.23 -4.94 -30.40
C GLY A 345 38.88 -4.74 -29.69
N TYR A 346 37.75 -4.95 -30.35
CA TYR A 346 36.42 -4.91 -29.74
C TYR A 346 35.82 -6.30 -29.53
N ARG A 347 34.96 -6.41 -28.52
CA ARG A 347 34.29 -7.65 -28.14
C ARG A 347 33.02 -7.88 -28.95
N ILE A 348 32.68 -9.15 -29.16
CA ILE A 348 31.48 -9.58 -29.87
C ILE A 348 30.59 -10.38 -28.93
N TRP A 349 29.37 -9.89 -28.68
CA TRP A 349 28.30 -10.63 -28.00
C TRP A 349 27.24 -11.04 -29.01
N VAL A 350 26.74 -12.27 -28.89
CA VAL A 350 25.67 -12.81 -29.74
C VAL A 350 24.65 -13.55 -28.88
N LYS A 351 23.49 -12.93 -28.66
CA LYS A 351 22.43 -13.45 -27.79
C LYS A 351 21.89 -14.81 -28.27
N GLY A 352 21.77 -14.96 -29.58
CA GLY A 352 21.33 -16.16 -30.28
C GLY A 352 22.49 -16.93 -30.88
N THR A 353 22.59 -16.95 -32.21
CA THR A 353 23.57 -17.77 -32.94
C THR A 353 24.60 -16.94 -33.69
N LEU A 354 25.87 -17.28 -33.51
CA LEU A 354 26.97 -16.90 -34.39
C LEU A 354 27.16 -18.00 -35.45
N SER A 355 27.09 -17.65 -36.74
CA SER A 355 27.22 -18.61 -37.84
C SER A 355 27.87 -18.07 -39.11
N GLY A 356 27.99 -18.94 -40.13
CA GLY A 356 28.49 -18.60 -41.46
C GLY A 356 29.75 -19.36 -41.87
N ASP A 357 30.44 -18.83 -42.88
CA ASP A 357 31.62 -19.42 -43.53
C ASP A 357 32.76 -18.41 -43.82
N GLY A 358 32.62 -17.14 -43.42
CA GLY A 358 33.64 -16.10 -43.63
C GLY A 358 34.73 -16.07 -42.56
N ILE A 359 35.27 -14.88 -42.27
CA ILE A 359 36.43 -14.70 -41.37
C ILE A 359 36.12 -13.66 -40.29
N ILE A 360 36.50 -13.94 -39.05
CA ILE A 360 36.60 -12.96 -37.96
C ILE A 360 38.09 -12.76 -37.67
N ASP A 361 38.61 -11.56 -37.90
CA ASP A 361 40.06 -11.30 -37.91
C ASP A 361 40.50 -10.31 -36.83
N ASN A 362 41.62 -10.63 -36.19
CA ASN A 362 42.47 -9.69 -35.47
C ASN A 362 43.93 -10.13 -35.62
N SER A 363 44.38 -10.34 -36.85
CA SER A 363 45.73 -10.81 -37.16
C SER A 363 46.76 -9.66 -37.13
N GLY A 364 48.02 -10.00 -36.88
CA GLY A 364 49.14 -9.06 -36.91
C GLY A 364 49.59 -8.73 -38.34
N GLY A 365 50.07 -7.51 -38.56
CA GLY A 365 50.58 -7.08 -39.86
C GLY A 365 51.92 -7.71 -40.23
N ASN A 366 52.18 -7.92 -41.52
CA ASN A 366 53.46 -8.43 -42.00
C ASN A 366 54.59 -7.40 -41.83
N GLY A 367 55.79 -7.87 -41.52
CA GLY A 367 57.01 -7.08 -41.51
C GLY A 367 57.44 -6.66 -42.91
N GLY A 368 58.01 -5.46 -43.02
CA GLY A 368 58.59 -4.94 -44.24
C GLY A 368 59.90 -5.63 -44.60
N ASN A 369 60.16 -5.82 -45.89
CA ASN A 369 61.43 -6.36 -46.36
C ASN A 369 62.56 -5.33 -46.18
N GLY A 370 63.77 -5.82 -45.86
CA GLY A 370 64.98 -5.02 -45.87
C GLY A 370 65.37 -4.62 -47.30
N GLY A 371 65.91 -3.41 -47.44
CA GLY A 371 66.39 -2.89 -48.72
C GLY A 371 67.66 -3.61 -49.18
N ASN A 372 67.79 -3.81 -50.49
CA ASN A 372 69.04 -4.30 -51.08
C ASN A 372 70.09 -3.19 -51.08
N ALA A 373 71.35 -3.55 -50.89
CA ALA A 373 72.45 -2.64 -51.17
C ALA A 373 72.58 -2.40 -52.69
N VAL A 374 72.85 -1.15 -53.08
CA VAL A 374 72.89 -0.74 -54.50
C VAL A 374 74.32 -0.42 -54.97
N SER A 375 75.19 -0.03 -54.04
CA SER A 375 76.58 0.28 -54.33
C SER A 375 77.45 0.07 -53.09
N THR A 376 78.75 0.29 -53.21
CA THR A 376 79.66 0.26 -52.06
C THR A 376 79.42 1.40 -51.07
N SER A 377 78.66 2.45 -51.40
CA SER A 377 78.38 3.59 -50.50
C SER A 377 76.90 3.75 -50.14
N LEU A 378 76.04 2.84 -50.61
CA LEU A 378 74.59 2.87 -50.38
C LEU A 378 74.15 1.49 -49.89
N ASP A 379 74.05 1.41 -48.58
CA ASP A 379 73.59 0.23 -47.85
C ASP A 379 72.05 0.13 -47.94
N GLY A 380 71.54 -1.05 -47.66
CA GLY A 380 70.12 -1.33 -47.60
C GLY A 380 69.45 -0.66 -46.40
N THR A 381 68.21 -0.21 -46.62
CA THR A 381 67.35 0.32 -45.55
C THR A 381 66.76 -0.79 -44.71
N ALA A 382 66.47 -0.52 -43.44
CA ALA A 382 65.71 -1.44 -42.61
C ALA A 382 64.31 -1.69 -43.15
N GLY A 383 63.83 -2.93 -43.04
CA GLY A 383 62.42 -3.25 -43.14
C GLY A 383 61.67 -2.74 -41.91
N SER A 384 60.50 -2.14 -42.11
CA SER A 384 59.62 -1.72 -41.00
C SER A 384 59.10 -2.94 -40.25
N GLY A 385 58.92 -2.82 -38.93
CA GLY A 385 58.14 -3.82 -38.19
C GLY A 385 56.71 -3.90 -38.71
N GLY A 386 56.12 -5.08 -38.67
CA GLY A 386 54.71 -5.27 -38.95
C GLY A 386 53.86 -4.65 -37.85
N GLU A 387 52.78 -3.99 -38.25
CA GLU A 387 51.86 -3.35 -37.31
C GLU A 387 51.25 -4.39 -36.36
N GLY A 388 51.19 -4.06 -35.08
CA GLY A 388 50.42 -4.83 -34.10
C GLY A 388 48.93 -4.57 -34.28
N THR A 389 48.11 -5.21 -33.47
CA THR A 389 46.65 -5.00 -33.51
C THR A 389 46.22 -3.79 -32.69
N PRO A 390 45.18 -3.06 -33.09
CA PRO A 390 44.71 -1.89 -32.36
C PRO A 390 44.09 -2.22 -31.00
N THR A 391 44.17 -1.25 -30.07
CA THR A 391 43.48 -1.31 -28.77
C THR A 391 42.06 -0.77 -28.91
N GLY A 392 41.06 -1.61 -28.63
CA GLY A 392 39.66 -1.24 -28.51
C GLY A 392 39.21 -1.28 -27.05
N THR A 393 38.21 -2.11 -26.74
CA THR A 393 37.91 -2.47 -25.35
C THR A 393 38.75 -3.66 -24.85
N LEU A 394 39.45 -4.33 -25.77
CA LEU A 394 40.53 -5.26 -25.54
C LEU A 394 41.87 -4.56 -25.79
N THR A 395 42.89 -4.93 -25.03
CA THR A 395 44.28 -4.53 -25.23
C THR A 395 44.75 -5.04 -26.60
N GLY A 396 45.28 -4.13 -27.41
CA GLY A 396 45.95 -4.45 -28.66
C GLY A 396 47.28 -5.17 -28.44
N SER A 397 47.91 -5.61 -29.54
CA SER A 397 49.18 -6.32 -29.51
C SER A 397 50.34 -5.44 -30.00
N PRO A 398 51.58 -5.73 -29.57
CA PRO A 398 52.75 -4.95 -30.00
C PRO A 398 53.08 -5.15 -31.48
N SER A 399 53.67 -4.12 -32.09
CA SER A 399 54.29 -4.19 -33.41
C SER A 399 55.56 -5.02 -33.39
N GLY A 400 55.94 -5.58 -34.54
CA GLY A 400 57.23 -6.21 -34.73
C GLY A 400 58.40 -5.23 -34.62
N GLY A 401 59.58 -5.71 -34.25
CA GLY A 401 60.81 -4.93 -34.29
C GLY A 401 61.24 -4.64 -35.73
N ALA A 402 61.67 -3.39 -36.02
CA ALA A 402 62.24 -3.06 -37.32
C ALA A 402 63.60 -3.75 -37.53
N GLY A 403 63.97 -3.96 -38.79
CA GLY A 403 65.29 -4.49 -39.14
C GLY A 403 66.44 -3.51 -38.87
N GLY A 404 67.67 -3.99 -38.94
CA GLY A 404 68.86 -3.14 -38.91
C GLY A 404 69.03 -2.34 -40.20
N SER A 405 69.43 -1.06 -40.11
CA SER A 405 69.74 -0.22 -41.27
C SER A 405 71.24 0.10 -41.35
N GLY A 406 71.84 -0.06 -42.52
CA GLY A 406 73.27 0.23 -42.72
C GLY A 406 74.18 -0.96 -42.43
N VAL A 407 75.43 -0.70 -42.07
CA VAL A 407 76.45 -1.75 -41.84
C VAL A 407 76.44 -2.22 -40.40
N GLY A 408 76.22 -3.51 -40.16
CA GLY A 408 76.40 -4.13 -38.84
C GLY A 408 75.39 -3.69 -37.77
N ALA A 409 74.36 -2.92 -38.14
CA ALA A 409 73.27 -2.51 -37.27
C ALA A 409 72.41 -3.72 -36.86
N THR A 410 72.12 -3.81 -35.57
CA THR A 410 71.24 -4.84 -34.99
C THR A 410 69.78 -4.59 -35.35
N GLY A 411 68.98 -5.65 -35.46
CA GLY A 411 67.53 -5.53 -35.49
C GLY A 411 66.99 -5.03 -34.16
N ILE A 412 65.85 -4.33 -34.19
CA ILE A 412 65.17 -3.91 -32.97
C ILE A 412 64.55 -5.14 -32.29
N SER A 413 64.75 -5.29 -30.98
CA SER A 413 64.11 -6.35 -30.20
C SER A 413 62.59 -6.18 -30.12
N GLY A 414 61.89 -7.28 -29.97
CA GLY A 414 60.46 -7.28 -29.71
C GLY A 414 60.11 -6.65 -28.36
N ILE A 415 58.91 -6.09 -28.27
CA ILE A 415 58.38 -5.48 -27.04
C ILE A 415 58.04 -6.60 -26.04
N ASN A 416 58.48 -6.46 -24.79
CA ASN A 416 58.09 -7.34 -23.70
C ASN A 416 56.67 -7.01 -23.24
N GLU A 417 55.90 -8.03 -22.87
CA GLU A 417 54.56 -7.87 -22.30
C GLU A 417 54.54 -8.41 -20.88
N ASP A 418 54.24 -7.52 -19.92
CA ASP A 418 54.12 -7.84 -18.50
C ASP A 418 52.92 -7.10 -17.90
N PRO A 419 51.84 -7.80 -17.53
CA PRO A 419 51.64 -9.24 -17.65
C PRO A 419 51.14 -9.69 -19.04
N SER A 420 51.25 -10.99 -19.35
CA SER A 420 50.82 -11.61 -20.61
C SER A 420 50.19 -12.99 -20.39
N ILE A 421 48.99 -13.20 -20.94
CA ILE A 421 48.37 -14.53 -21.12
C ILE A 421 48.80 -15.20 -22.42
N GLY A 422 49.54 -14.47 -23.28
CA GLY A 422 50.01 -14.92 -24.57
C GLY A 422 51.39 -15.59 -24.48
N VAL A 423 52.13 -15.52 -25.59
CA VAL A 423 53.42 -16.19 -25.74
C VAL A 423 54.56 -15.21 -26.00
N ASN A 424 55.80 -15.68 -25.81
CA ASN A 424 57.00 -14.92 -26.16
C ASN A 424 57.05 -14.62 -27.66
N GLY A 425 57.64 -13.49 -28.03
CA GLY A 425 58.02 -13.23 -29.42
C GLY A 425 59.23 -14.05 -29.85
N SER A 426 59.47 -14.07 -31.15
CA SER A 426 60.59 -14.80 -31.77
C SER A 426 61.73 -13.86 -32.15
N SER A 427 62.95 -14.38 -32.22
CA SER A 427 64.13 -13.57 -32.60
C SER A 427 64.30 -13.45 -34.11
N GLY A 428 64.80 -12.29 -34.56
CA GLY A 428 65.18 -12.09 -35.96
C GLY A 428 66.46 -12.82 -36.31
N GLY A 429 66.71 -12.97 -37.62
CA GLY A 429 67.94 -13.57 -38.13
C GLY A 429 69.11 -12.60 -38.07
N ASN A 430 70.32 -13.14 -37.87
CA ASN A 430 71.55 -12.36 -37.92
C ASN A 430 71.90 -11.94 -39.35
N GLY A 431 72.51 -10.77 -39.49
CA GLY A 431 73.08 -10.30 -40.76
C GLY A 431 74.31 -11.11 -41.18
N GLY A 432 74.53 -11.18 -42.49
CA GLY A 432 75.60 -11.98 -43.09
C GLY A 432 77.00 -11.37 -42.94
N TRP A 433 77.95 -12.01 -43.64
CA TRP A 433 79.40 -11.77 -43.61
C TRP A 433 79.90 -10.32 -43.41
N GLY A 434 81.07 -10.16 -42.78
CA GLY A 434 81.74 -8.86 -42.58
C GLY A 434 81.34 -8.11 -41.31
N GLY A 435 80.94 -8.82 -40.25
CA GLY A 435 80.45 -8.22 -39.01
C GLY A 435 79.01 -7.74 -39.10
N GLY A 436 78.12 -8.54 -39.69
CA GLY A 436 76.69 -8.29 -39.72
C GLY A 436 76.10 -8.11 -38.32
N GLY A 437 75.04 -7.31 -38.25
CA GLY A 437 74.36 -7.03 -37.00
C GLY A 437 73.60 -8.25 -36.51
N SER A 438 73.46 -8.38 -35.19
CA SER A 438 72.61 -9.40 -34.60
C SER A 438 71.13 -9.16 -34.94
N GLY A 439 70.37 -10.23 -35.06
CA GLY A 439 68.92 -10.15 -35.03
C GLY A 439 68.44 -9.61 -33.68
N GLY A 440 67.33 -8.88 -33.69
CA GLY A 440 66.65 -8.45 -32.48
C GLY A 440 66.13 -9.66 -31.72
N ALA A 441 66.25 -9.63 -30.40
CA ALA A 441 65.67 -10.67 -29.54
C ALA A 441 64.14 -10.62 -29.60
N GLY A 442 63.48 -11.76 -29.42
CA GLY A 442 62.03 -11.79 -29.18
C GLY A 442 61.69 -11.16 -27.83
N GLY A 443 60.53 -10.51 -27.75
CA GLY A 443 59.99 -10.00 -26.49
C GLY A 443 59.62 -11.13 -25.54
N THR A 444 59.78 -10.89 -24.25
CA THR A 444 59.38 -11.82 -23.18
C THR A 444 57.93 -11.53 -22.77
N ALA A 445 57.12 -12.58 -22.69
CA ALA A 445 55.80 -12.59 -22.08
C ALA A 445 55.92 -13.04 -20.61
N THR A 446 55.61 -12.15 -19.67
CA THR A 446 55.56 -12.47 -18.24
C THR A 446 54.20 -13.06 -17.91
N ALA A 447 54.16 -14.36 -17.58
CA ALA A 447 52.92 -15.09 -17.40
C ALA A 447 51.97 -14.45 -16.36
N GLU A 448 50.69 -14.38 -16.69
CA GLU A 448 49.62 -14.16 -15.72
C GLU A 448 48.51 -15.21 -15.78
N ASN A 449 47.77 -15.31 -14.69
CA ASN A 449 46.61 -16.18 -14.62
C ASN A 449 45.41 -15.52 -15.30
N PHE A 450 44.72 -16.32 -16.10
CA PHE A 450 43.41 -16.03 -16.66
C PHE A 450 42.32 -16.36 -15.63
N ILE A 451 41.50 -15.38 -15.22
CA ILE A 451 40.48 -15.57 -14.16
C ILE A 451 39.10 -15.03 -14.62
N PRO A 452 38.00 -15.77 -14.39
CA PRO A 452 36.66 -15.22 -14.51
C PRO A 452 36.40 -14.21 -13.38
N LYS A 453 36.01 -12.98 -13.72
CA LYS A 453 35.45 -12.04 -12.74
C LYS A 453 33.99 -11.80 -13.06
N GLU A 454 33.14 -12.01 -12.05
CA GLU A 454 31.79 -11.45 -12.06
C GLU A 454 31.94 -9.93 -11.96
N LYS A 455 31.58 -9.20 -13.02
CA LYS A 455 31.48 -7.76 -12.95
C LYS A 455 30.09 -7.42 -12.42
N ASP A 456 30.02 -6.57 -11.41
CA ASP A 456 28.74 -6.12 -10.85
C ASP A 456 27.82 -5.63 -11.97
N LEU A 457 26.60 -6.15 -12.00
CA LEU A 457 25.54 -5.70 -12.92
C LEU A 457 25.17 -4.26 -12.54
N ILE A 458 25.80 -3.27 -13.18
CA ILE A 458 25.40 -1.87 -13.06
C ILE A 458 24.37 -1.63 -14.15
N LEU A 459 23.08 -1.59 -13.79
CA LEU A 459 22.00 -1.16 -14.69
C LEU A 459 21.83 0.36 -14.54
N THR A 460 22.32 1.14 -15.51
CA THR A 460 22.06 2.58 -15.57
C THR A 460 20.89 2.84 -16.51
N VAL A 461 19.74 3.24 -15.96
CA VAL A 461 18.57 3.65 -16.75
C VAL A 461 18.57 5.18 -16.79
N SER A 462 18.60 5.79 -17.98
CA SER A 462 18.48 7.25 -18.14
C SER A 462 17.17 7.61 -18.86
N ASP A 463 16.75 8.88 -18.72
CA ASP A 463 15.50 9.41 -19.30
C ASP A 463 15.45 9.40 -20.84
N SER A 464 16.56 9.05 -21.51
CA SER A 464 16.65 8.98 -22.97
C SER A 464 16.63 7.55 -23.54
N GLY A 465 16.43 6.55 -22.68
CA GLY A 465 16.48 5.12 -23.02
C GLY A 465 17.46 4.36 -22.11
N ILE A 466 17.60 3.06 -22.34
CA ILE A 466 18.63 2.24 -21.66
C ILE A 466 20.00 2.79 -22.08
N GLU A 467 20.64 3.60 -21.23
CA GLU A 467 22.02 4.01 -21.46
C GLU A 467 22.95 2.84 -21.12
N LYS A 468 23.64 2.39 -22.17
CA LYS A 468 24.39 1.14 -22.29
C LYS A 468 25.50 1.00 -21.25
N SER A 469 25.19 0.45 -20.08
CA SER A 469 26.17 0.05 -19.08
C SER A 469 26.52 -1.44 -19.22
N ARG A 470 27.64 -1.67 -19.94
CA ARG A 470 28.41 -2.94 -20.11
C ARG A 470 27.80 -4.18 -19.44
N PHE A 471 27.02 -4.95 -20.22
CA PHE A 471 26.43 -6.21 -19.77
C PHE A 471 27.41 -7.36 -19.92
N CYS A 472 28.05 -7.79 -18.83
CA CYS A 472 28.67 -9.10 -18.80
C CYS A 472 28.74 -9.61 -17.36
N ASN A 473 28.01 -10.70 -17.08
CA ASN A 473 28.08 -11.36 -15.79
C ASN A 473 29.37 -12.20 -15.62
N VAL A 474 30.11 -12.47 -16.71
CA VAL A 474 31.40 -13.18 -16.69
C VAL A 474 32.32 -12.58 -17.74
N CYS A 475 33.08 -11.55 -17.39
CA CYS A 475 34.22 -11.14 -18.20
C CYS A 475 35.45 -11.92 -17.74
N PHE A 476 36.31 -12.28 -18.69
CA PHE A 476 37.61 -12.84 -18.35
C PHE A 476 38.69 -11.78 -18.51
N TYR A 477 39.57 -11.75 -17.53
CA TYR A 477 40.66 -10.79 -17.46
C TYR A 477 41.94 -11.52 -17.09
N GLY A 478 43.07 -10.92 -17.45
CA GLY A 478 44.30 -11.24 -16.76
C GLY A 478 44.20 -10.79 -15.30
N ASN A 479 44.60 -11.65 -14.37
CA ASN A 479 44.49 -11.40 -12.93
C ASN A 479 45.23 -10.11 -12.51
N THR A 480 46.30 -9.77 -13.23
CA THR A 480 47.16 -8.62 -12.93
C THR A 480 46.85 -7.44 -13.87
N SER A 481 46.53 -7.69 -15.14
CA SER A 481 46.14 -6.64 -16.11
C SER A 481 44.77 -6.02 -15.83
N GLY A 482 43.92 -6.71 -15.05
CA GLY A 482 42.78 -6.14 -14.32
C GLY A 482 41.55 -5.73 -15.14
N GLU A 483 41.71 -5.40 -16.42
CA GLU A 483 40.67 -4.75 -17.24
C GLU A 483 40.54 -5.35 -18.67
N SER A 484 41.47 -6.20 -19.13
CA SER A 484 41.43 -6.84 -20.47
C SER A 484 42.25 -8.13 -20.55
N LEU A 485 42.04 -8.93 -21.61
CA LEU A 485 43.00 -9.93 -22.07
C LEU A 485 44.31 -9.24 -22.45
N SER A 486 45.44 -9.73 -21.97
CA SER A 486 46.77 -9.24 -22.34
C SER A 486 47.28 -9.94 -23.61
N PRO A 487 48.03 -9.24 -24.48
CA PRO A 487 48.51 -9.79 -25.74
C PRO A 487 49.73 -10.70 -25.56
N SER A 488 50.13 -11.39 -26.62
CA SER A 488 51.46 -12.00 -26.74
C SER A 488 52.55 -10.92 -26.91
N ALA A 489 53.81 -11.25 -26.62
CA ALA A 489 54.93 -10.34 -26.77
C ALA A 489 55.32 -10.11 -28.24
N GLY A 490 56.03 -9.01 -28.51
CA GLY A 490 56.48 -8.62 -29.86
C GLY A 490 57.67 -9.46 -30.34
N SER A 491 57.83 -9.62 -31.65
CA SER A 491 58.96 -10.32 -32.26
C SER A 491 60.09 -9.37 -32.70
N GLY A 492 61.33 -9.86 -32.77
CA GLY A 492 62.52 -9.06 -33.09
C GLY A 492 62.87 -9.00 -34.58
N GLY A 493 63.31 -7.83 -35.05
CA GLY A 493 63.69 -7.60 -36.45
C GLY A 493 65.03 -8.25 -36.83
N GLY A 494 65.29 -8.43 -38.12
CA GLY A 494 66.56 -8.99 -38.62
C GLY A 494 67.72 -8.00 -38.53
N GLY A 495 68.94 -8.49 -38.32
CA GLY A 495 70.15 -7.67 -38.35
C GLY A 495 70.55 -7.26 -39.77
N SER A 496 71.24 -6.13 -39.93
CA SER A 496 71.78 -5.74 -41.25
C SER A 496 73.07 -6.47 -41.60
N GLY A 497 73.40 -6.55 -42.88
CA GLY A 497 74.63 -7.16 -43.35
C GLY A 497 75.91 -6.44 -42.88
N GLY A 498 77.03 -7.14 -42.93
CA GLY A 498 78.35 -6.56 -42.70
C GLY A 498 79.01 -6.08 -44.00
N VAL A 499 80.16 -5.41 -43.87
CA VAL A 499 81.04 -5.09 -45.00
C VAL A 499 82.49 -5.30 -44.59
N THR A 500 83.31 -5.74 -45.55
CA THR A 500 84.75 -5.89 -45.34
C THR A 500 85.50 -4.63 -45.84
N TYR A 501 86.53 -4.23 -45.09
CA TYR A 501 87.43 -3.15 -45.48
C TYR A 501 88.74 -3.75 -46.01
N VAL A 502 89.12 -3.35 -47.22
CA VAL A 502 90.42 -3.71 -47.82
C VAL A 502 91.22 -2.42 -47.96
N ASN A 503 92.39 -2.35 -47.34
CA ASN A 503 93.24 -1.15 -47.33
C ASN A 503 92.48 0.13 -46.94
N SER A 504 91.64 0.04 -45.90
CA SER A 504 90.78 1.13 -45.40
C SER A 504 89.72 1.65 -46.38
N VAL A 505 89.47 0.95 -47.49
CA VAL A 505 88.39 1.25 -48.43
C VAL A 505 87.28 0.23 -48.25
N ARG A 506 86.05 0.73 -48.16
CA ARG A 506 84.84 -0.10 -48.10
C ARG A 506 84.64 -0.83 -49.43
N ASN A 507 84.55 -2.16 -49.41
CA ASN A 507 84.54 -2.96 -50.64
C ASN A 507 83.18 -3.64 -50.95
N GLY A 508 82.12 -3.24 -50.24
CA GLY A 508 80.77 -3.75 -50.43
C GLY A 508 79.72 -2.82 -49.82
N GLY A 509 78.46 -3.12 -50.09
CA GLY A 509 77.30 -2.50 -49.43
C GLY A 509 76.51 -3.56 -48.67
N ALA A 510 76.09 -3.24 -47.44
CA ALA A 510 75.37 -4.16 -46.57
C ALA A 510 73.88 -4.18 -46.91
N GLY A 511 73.26 -5.38 -46.97
CA GLY A 511 71.81 -5.50 -47.08
C GLY A 511 71.11 -5.08 -45.78
N GLY A 512 69.94 -4.44 -45.88
CA GLY A 512 69.14 -4.07 -44.71
C GLY A 512 68.46 -5.29 -44.08
N GLY A 513 68.27 -5.30 -42.77
CA GLY A 513 67.52 -6.37 -42.09
C GLY A 513 66.02 -6.30 -42.41
N GLY A 514 65.35 -7.44 -42.45
CA GLY A 514 63.89 -7.51 -42.55
C GLY A 514 63.21 -7.13 -41.23
N GLY A 515 62.07 -6.47 -41.27
CA GLY A 515 61.28 -6.19 -40.07
C GLY A 515 60.51 -7.43 -39.60
N ALA A 516 60.30 -7.59 -38.31
CA ALA A 516 59.49 -8.68 -37.78
C ALA A 516 58.02 -8.49 -38.09
N GLY A 517 57.25 -9.58 -38.15
CA GLY A 517 55.79 -9.50 -38.16
C GLY A 517 55.23 -8.96 -36.85
N GLY A 518 54.10 -8.26 -36.95
CA GLY A 518 53.32 -7.81 -35.81
C GLY A 518 52.64 -8.98 -35.12
N THR A 519 52.46 -8.87 -33.81
CA THR A 519 51.85 -9.93 -33.02
C THR A 519 50.35 -9.99 -33.25
N GLY A 520 49.76 -11.20 -33.31
CA GLY A 520 48.31 -11.39 -33.40
C GLY A 520 47.58 -10.85 -32.18
N GLY A 521 46.35 -10.37 -32.39
CA GLY A 521 45.58 -9.69 -31.36
C GLY A 521 44.74 -10.62 -30.47
N ASN A 522 43.97 -10.01 -29.58
CA ASN A 522 42.98 -10.72 -28.78
C ASN A 522 41.64 -10.73 -29.50
N VAL A 523 40.99 -11.90 -29.58
CA VAL A 523 39.62 -12.06 -30.08
C VAL A 523 38.77 -12.64 -28.96
N GLU A 524 37.76 -11.90 -28.51
CA GLU A 524 36.81 -12.35 -27.48
C GLU A 524 35.38 -12.38 -28.05
N ILE A 525 34.79 -13.58 -28.02
CA ILE A 525 33.43 -13.83 -28.51
C ILE A 525 32.60 -14.51 -27.42
N ILE A 526 31.43 -13.93 -27.15
CA ILE A 526 30.47 -14.41 -26.16
C ILE A 526 29.15 -14.68 -26.88
N ALA A 527 28.88 -15.95 -27.22
CA ALA A 527 27.74 -16.32 -28.05
C ALA A 527 27.00 -17.52 -27.48
N LYS A 528 25.65 -17.47 -27.42
CA LYS A 528 24.87 -18.60 -26.87
C LYS A 528 25.11 -19.87 -27.67
N THR A 529 25.03 -19.76 -29.00
CA THR A 529 25.32 -20.85 -29.93
C THR A 529 26.36 -20.40 -30.96
N ILE A 530 27.40 -21.21 -31.16
CA ILE A 530 28.39 -21.04 -32.23
C ILE A 530 28.24 -22.22 -33.19
N ASN A 531 27.89 -21.95 -34.44
CA ASN A 531 27.55 -22.98 -35.43
C ASN A 531 27.97 -22.54 -36.84
N GLY A 532 28.77 -23.33 -37.56
CA GLY A 532 29.22 -22.97 -38.92
C GLY A 532 30.64 -23.41 -39.21
N THR A 533 31.19 -22.90 -40.32
CA THR A 533 32.51 -23.26 -40.87
C THR A 533 33.45 -22.06 -41.00
N PHE A 534 33.08 -20.89 -40.48
CA PHE A 534 33.89 -19.67 -40.52
C PHE A 534 35.20 -19.80 -39.74
N THR A 535 36.17 -18.94 -40.08
CA THR A 535 37.47 -18.87 -39.41
C THR A 535 37.48 -17.76 -38.36
N ILE A 536 38.08 -18.01 -37.20
CA ILE A 536 38.48 -16.97 -36.26
C ILE A 536 40.01 -16.92 -36.30
N ASP A 537 40.55 -15.79 -36.75
CA ASP A 537 41.96 -15.57 -37.03
C ASP A 537 42.55 -14.54 -36.06
N ALA A 538 43.55 -14.97 -35.31
CA ALA A 538 44.40 -14.13 -34.47
C ALA A 538 45.88 -14.46 -34.74
N THR A 539 46.24 -14.72 -35.99
CA THR A 539 47.60 -15.10 -36.38
C THR A 539 48.60 -13.95 -36.24
N GLY A 540 49.86 -14.30 -36.05
CA GLY A 540 50.96 -13.34 -36.14
C GLY A 540 51.32 -13.04 -37.59
N GLY A 541 51.76 -11.81 -37.86
CA GLY A 541 52.20 -11.42 -39.20
C GLY A 541 53.50 -12.12 -39.59
N ASN A 542 53.74 -12.29 -40.90
CA ASN A 542 55.00 -12.85 -41.39
C ASN A 542 56.15 -11.85 -41.22
N GLY A 543 57.36 -12.36 -40.98
CA GLY A 543 58.57 -11.57 -41.00
C GLY A 543 58.96 -11.13 -42.42
N GLY A 544 59.51 -9.93 -42.54
CA GLY A 544 60.07 -9.41 -43.77
C GLY A 544 61.39 -10.09 -44.12
N ASN A 545 61.65 -10.27 -45.41
CA ASN A 545 62.91 -10.82 -45.88
C ASN A 545 64.05 -9.82 -45.69
N GLY A 546 65.25 -10.32 -45.42
CA GLY A 546 66.46 -9.50 -45.41
C GLY A 546 66.87 -9.07 -46.82
N GLY A 547 67.47 -7.89 -46.92
CA GLY A 547 67.97 -7.34 -48.17
C GLY A 547 69.28 -7.99 -48.62
N ASN A 548 69.50 -8.08 -49.92
CA ASN A 548 70.74 -8.61 -50.48
C ASN A 548 71.90 -7.63 -50.31
N GLY A 549 73.10 -8.16 -50.05
CA GLY A 549 74.34 -7.39 -50.04
C GLY A 549 74.84 -7.06 -51.45
N TYR A 550 75.77 -6.12 -51.57
CA TYR A 550 76.42 -5.73 -52.83
C TYR A 550 77.93 -5.95 -52.76
N LYS A 551 78.51 -6.68 -53.74
CA LYS A 551 79.92 -7.09 -53.76
C LYS A 551 80.31 -7.77 -52.43
N GLN A 552 81.39 -7.33 -51.77
CA GLN A 552 81.88 -7.88 -50.51
C GLN A 552 81.05 -7.43 -49.30
N GLY A 553 79.74 -7.26 -49.49
CA GLY A 553 78.77 -6.97 -48.43
C GLY A 553 77.90 -8.19 -48.15
N GLY A 554 77.62 -8.42 -46.87
CA GLY A 554 76.69 -9.45 -46.42
C GLY A 554 75.23 -9.06 -46.69
N GLY A 555 74.36 -10.06 -46.84
CA GLY A 555 72.91 -9.86 -46.80
C GLY A 555 72.43 -9.46 -45.40
N GLY A 556 71.25 -8.83 -45.31
CA GLY A 556 70.56 -8.63 -44.03
C GLY A 556 69.83 -9.90 -43.59
N GLY A 557 69.70 -10.11 -42.28
CA GLY A 557 68.91 -11.19 -41.70
C GLY A 557 67.41 -10.97 -41.92
N GLY A 558 66.66 -12.08 -41.97
CA GLY A 558 65.21 -12.02 -42.05
C GLY A 558 64.58 -11.58 -40.71
N GLY A 559 63.46 -10.87 -40.77
CA GLY A 559 62.67 -10.55 -39.59
C GLY A 559 61.98 -11.80 -39.04
N ALA A 560 61.77 -11.86 -37.73
CA ALA A 560 60.99 -12.94 -37.13
C ALA A 560 59.52 -12.90 -37.54
N GLY A 561 58.86 -14.05 -37.52
CA GLY A 561 57.39 -14.09 -37.54
C GLY A 561 56.82 -13.51 -36.26
N GLY A 562 55.72 -12.77 -36.36
CA GLY A 562 54.96 -12.27 -35.22
C GLY A 562 54.38 -13.44 -34.41
N ALA A 563 54.31 -13.30 -33.09
CA ALA A 563 53.64 -14.29 -32.26
C ALA A 563 52.15 -14.35 -32.58
N GLY A 564 51.53 -15.53 -32.44
CA GLY A 564 50.09 -15.67 -32.49
C GLY A 564 49.41 -15.00 -31.28
N GLY A 565 48.18 -14.55 -31.50
CA GLY A 565 47.33 -13.90 -30.52
C GLY A 565 46.53 -14.87 -29.66
N ASN A 566 45.46 -14.38 -29.04
CA ASN A 566 44.62 -15.16 -28.15
C ASN A 566 43.16 -15.16 -28.62
N ILE A 567 42.53 -16.34 -28.64
CA ILE A 567 41.09 -16.49 -28.90
C ILE A 567 40.39 -16.95 -27.63
N LEU A 568 39.39 -16.20 -27.18
CA LEU A 568 38.49 -16.58 -26.08
C LEU A 568 37.06 -16.74 -26.60
N LEU A 569 36.52 -17.95 -26.45
CA LEU A 569 35.13 -18.27 -26.76
C LEU A 569 34.37 -18.63 -25.49
N ILE A 570 33.26 -17.93 -25.25
CA ILE A 570 32.31 -18.21 -24.18
C ILE A 570 30.97 -18.61 -24.81
N TYR A 571 30.48 -19.81 -24.50
CA TYR A 571 29.29 -20.36 -25.17
C TYR A 571 28.47 -21.33 -24.32
N SER A 572 27.18 -21.52 -24.66
CA SER A 572 26.38 -22.66 -24.16
C SER A 572 26.48 -23.86 -25.09
N ASP A 573 26.47 -23.63 -26.41
CA ASP A 573 26.56 -24.68 -27.42
C ASP A 573 27.54 -24.31 -28.55
N ILE A 574 28.48 -25.20 -28.83
CA ILE A 574 29.45 -25.08 -29.95
C ILE A 574 29.42 -26.34 -30.84
N SER A 575 28.46 -27.24 -30.62
CA SER A 575 28.45 -28.57 -31.26
C SER A 575 28.34 -28.51 -32.79
N GLY A 576 27.77 -27.43 -33.33
CA GLY A 576 27.67 -27.17 -34.77
C GLY A 576 28.89 -26.46 -35.40
N PHE A 577 29.87 -26.03 -34.61
CA PHE A 577 31.05 -25.35 -35.15
C PHE A 577 32.09 -26.34 -35.66
N THR A 578 32.43 -26.22 -36.93
CA THR A 578 33.44 -27.04 -37.63
C THR A 578 34.47 -26.18 -38.37
N GLY A 579 34.46 -24.87 -38.11
CA GLY A 579 35.42 -23.92 -38.67
C GLY A 579 36.79 -23.95 -37.98
N THR A 580 37.64 -23.01 -38.37
CA THR A 580 39.04 -22.94 -37.92
C THR A 580 39.23 -21.88 -36.83
N LEU A 581 40.01 -22.21 -35.81
CA LEU A 581 40.52 -21.26 -34.82
C LEU A 581 42.03 -21.16 -35.05
N ASP A 582 42.49 -20.08 -35.67
CA ASP A 582 43.90 -19.91 -36.03
C ASP A 582 44.58 -18.90 -35.11
N VAL A 583 45.55 -19.40 -34.35
CA VAL A 583 46.44 -18.62 -33.48
C VAL A 583 47.90 -18.91 -33.83
N SER A 584 48.17 -19.37 -35.05
CA SER A 584 49.54 -19.65 -35.49
C SER A 584 50.40 -18.37 -35.47
N GLY A 585 51.68 -18.54 -35.16
CA GLY A 585 52.64 -17.47 -35.36
C GLY A 585 52.94 -17.31 -36.84
N GLY A 586 53.36 -16.10 -37.23
CA GLY A 586 53.76 -15.85 -38.61
C GLY A 586 55.05 -16.58 -38.98
N VAL A 587 55.30 -16.72 -40.29
CA VAL A 587 56.52 -17.34 -40.80
C VAL A 587 57.66 -16.33 -40.75
N GLY A 588 58.85 -16.76 -40.33
CA GLY A 588 60.06 -15.95 -40.35
C GLY A 588 60.49 -15.58 -41.77
N GLY A 589 60.94 -14.34 -41.95
CA GLY A 589 61.46 -13.87 -43.22
C GLY A 589 62.78 -14.57 -43.57
N THR A 590 63.03 -14.75 -44.87
CA THR A 590 64.28 -15.36 -45.34
C THR A 590 65.44 -14.38 -45.21
N GLY A 591 66.64 -14.87 -44.87
CA GLY A 591 67.87 -14.06 -44.92
C GLY A 591 68.23 -13.63 -46.34
N GLY A 592 68.81 -12.44 -46.47
CA GLY A 592 69.29 -11.89 -47.73
C GLY A 592 70.54 -12.61 -48.25
N ALA A 593 70.68 -12.67 -49.57
CA ALA A 593 71.86 -13.23 -50.23
C ALA A 593 73.07 -12.29 -50.12
N ASN A 594 74.26 -12.87 -50.14
CA ASN A 594 75.51 -12.10 -50.19
C ASN A 594 75.74 -11.52 -51.59
N GLY A 595 76.43 -10.38 -51.65
CA GLY A 595 76.75 -9.72 -52.92
C GLY A 595 77.88 -10.39 -53.72
N TYR A 596 78.62 -11.33 -53.11
CA TYR A 596 79.74 -12.06 -53.70
C TYR A 596 79.70 -13.52 -53.20
N GLN A 597 80.11 -14.49 -54.02
CA GLN A 597 79.94 -15.93 -53.76
C GLN A 597 80.79 -16.49 -52.59
N GLU A 598 81.62 -15.67 -51.96
CA GLU A 598 82.43 -16.05 -50.80
C GLU A 598 81.91 -15.30 -49.55
N GLY A 599 81.25 -16.03 -48.65
CA GLY A 599 80.74 -15.51 -47.36
C GLY A 599 79.53 -16.29 -46.85
N SER A 600 79.30 -16.30 -45.53
CA SER A 600 78.10 -16.90 -44.93
C SER A 600 76.86 -16.06 -45.27
N PRO A 601 75.77 -16.66 -45.79
CA PRO A 601 74.52 -15.94 -46.03
C PRO A 601 73.95 -15.44 -44.70
N ALA A 602 73.04 -14.46 -44.78
CA ALA A 602 72.31 -14.03 -43.60
C ALA A 602 71.32 -15.12 -43.15
N GLU A 603 70.97 -15.11 -41.87
CA GLU A 603 70.06 -16.09 -41.29
C GLU A 603 68.60 -15.66 -41.52
N SER A 604 67.71 -16.63 -41.68
CA SER A 604 66.26 -16.39 -41.63
C SER A 604 65.84 -16.03 -40.21
N GLY A 605 64.77 -15.24 -40.09
CA GLY A 605 64.09 -15.06 -38.81
C GLY A 605 63.44 -16.36 -38.36
N PHE A 606 63.23 -16.50 -37.05
CA PHE A 606 62.47 -17.62 -36.52
C PHE A 606 60.96 -17.39 -36.75
N ASP A 607 60.22 -18.47 -36.94
CA ASP A 607 58.76 -18.44 -36.97
C ASP A 607 58.22 -17.97 -35.61
N GLY A 608 57.08 -17.29 -35.64
CA GLY A 608 56.38 -16.86 -34.45
C GLY A 608 55.87 -18.04 -33.63
N ASN A 609 55.84 -17.88 -32.32
CA ASN A 609 55.21 -18.88 -31.46
C ASN A 609 53.68 -18.88 -31.66
N THR A 610 53.08 -20.07 -31.62
CA THR A 610 51.61 -20.22 -31.64
C THR A 610 51.02 -19.69 -30.34
N GLY A 611 49.97 -18.88 -30.43
CA GLY A 611 49.26 -18.31 -29.29
C GLY A 611 48.29 -19.29 -28.62
N HIS A 612 47.26 -18.76 -27.97
CA HIS A 612 46.37 -19.57 -27.11
C HIS A 612 44.89 -19.51 -27.48
N ILE A 613 44.21 -20.64 -27.30
CA ILE A 613 42.77 -20.78 -27.48
C ILE A 613 42.14 -21.17 -26.14
N PHE A 614 41.19 -20.36 -25.68
CA PHE A 614 40.41 -20.57 -24.48
C PHE A 614 38.95 -20.81 -24.86
N LYS A 615 38.39 -21.92 -24.36
CA LYS A 615 36.98 -22.29 -24.56
C LYS A 615 36.30 -22.46 -23.21
N VAL A 616 35.27 -21.67 -22.97
CA VAL A 616 34.50 -21.68 -21.73
C VAL A 616 33.06 -22.04 -22.06
N LYS A 617 32.61 -23.19 -21.56
CA LYS A 617 31.21 -23.59 -21.65
C LYS A 617 30.46 -23.13 -20.40
N ILE A 618 29.35 -22.42 -20.58
CA ILE A 618 28.46 -21.98 -19.50
C ILE A 618 27.07 -22.63 -19.71
N PRO A 619 26.37 -23.07 -18.64
CA PRO A 619 25.08 -23.77 -18.73
C PRO A 619 24.00 -23.07 -19.56
#